data_AF-R7VW06-F1
#
_entry.id   AF-R7VW06-F1
#
_cell.length_a   1.000
_cell.length_b   1.000
_cell.length_c   1.000
_cell.angle_alpha   90.00
_cell.angle_beta   90.00
_cell.angle_gamma   90.00
#
_symmetry.space_group_name_H-M   'P 1'
#
loop_
_entity.id
_entity.type
_entity.pdbx_description
1 polymer ?
#
loop_
_entity_poly.entity_id
_entity_poly.type
_entity_poly.pdbx_seq_one_letter_code
_entity_poly.pdbx_strand_id
1 'polypeptide(L)' 'MRCLLAYFLDKSADELPYLKCPLHTVLKLTPVAYGCEVESIFLNVEAVNTHRERPQNVDISRPPAEALVTVPEHY' A
#
# COMPACT_ATOMS: atom_id res chain seq x y z
N MET A 1 8.71 1.95 -3.89
CA MET A 1 8.10 0.65 -4.26
C MET A 1 6.75 0.75 -4.94
N ARG A 2 5.77 1.51 -4.41
CA ARG A 2 4.41 1.60 -4.99
C ARG A 2 4.39 1.90 -6.49
N CYS A 3 5.18 2.87 -6.97
CA CYS A 3 5.23 3.22 -8.40
C CYS A 3 5.71 2.07 -9.29
N LEU A 4 6.66 1.25 -8.82
CA LEU A 4 7.17 0.10 -9.57
C LEU A 4 6.09 -0.98 -9.69
N LEU A 5 5.40 -1.28 -8.59
CA LEU A 5 4.28 -2.22 -8.59
C LEU A 5 3.17 -1.74 -9.51
N ALA A 6 2.82 -0.46 -9.46
CA ALA A 6 1.79 0.10 -10.33
C ALA A 6 2.15 -0.04 -11.82
N TYR A 7 3.42 0.15 -12.18
CA TYR A 7 3.89 -0.05 -13.54
C TYR A 7 3.75 -1.50 -14.01
N PHE A 8 4.22 -2.47 -13.21
CA PHE A 8 4.16 -3.89 -13.61
C PHE A 8 2.75 -4.50 -13.52
N LEU A 9 1.92 -4.01 -12.61
CA LEU A 9 0.56 -4.52 -12.37
C LEU A 9 -0.53 -3.69 -13.07
N ASP A 10 -0.14 -2.76 -13.94
CA ASP A 10 -1.03 -1.87 -14.69
C ASP A 10 -2.08 -1.17 -13.82
N LYS A 11 -1.61 -0.55 -12.73
CA LYS A 11 -2.48 0.16 -11.78
C LYS A 11 -2.63 1.63 -12.14
N SER A 12 -3.84 2.14 -11.95
CA SER A 12 -4.16 3.54 -12.21
C SER A 12 -3.39 4.49 -11.30
N ALA A 13 -3.29 5.76 -11.73
CA ALA A 13 -2.67 6.82 -10.93
C ALA A 13 -3.41 7.08 -9.59
N ASP A 14 -4.71 6.77 -9.53
CA ASP A 14 -5.50 6.89 -8.31
C ASP A 14 -5.23 5.75 -7.31
N GLU A 15 -4.94 4.54 -7.80
CA GLU A 15 -4.60 3.39 -6.97
C GLU A 15 -3.14 3.38 -6.53
N LEU A 16 -2.21 3.85 -7.38
CA LEU A 16 -0.76 3.83 -7.17
C LEU A 16 -0.36 4.33 -5.77
N PRO A 17 -0.86 5.48 -5.25
CA PRO A 17 -0.48 5.99 -3.94
C PRO A 17 -0.88 5.05 -2.79
N TYR A 18 -1.87 4.18 -3.01
CA TYR A 18 -2.49 3.33 -2.00
C TYR A 18 -2.17 1.85 -2.15
N LEU A 19 -1.22 1.47 -3.01
CA LEU A 19 -0.74 0.09 -3.07
C LEU A 19 -0.08 -0.33 -1.75
N LYS A 20 -0.43 -1.52 -1.26
CA LYS A 20 0.13 -2.10 -0.03
C LYS A 20 1.53 -2.65 -0.32
N CYS A 21 2.51 -2.14 0.43
CA CYS A 21 3.91 -2.59 0.41
C CYS A 21 4.33 -2.92 1.85
N PRO A 22 3.93 -4.08 2.39
CA PRO A 22 4.27 -4.45 3.76
C PRO A 22 5.78 -4.57 3.95
N LEU A 23 6.25 -4.26 5.16
CA LEU A 23 7.65 -4.46 5.54
C LEU A 23 7.98 -5.96 5.59
N HIS A 24 9.27 -6.28 5.45
CA HIS A 24 9.81 -7.66 5.51
C HIS A 24 9.08 -8.67 4.61
N THR A 25 8.52 -8.19 3.51
CA THR A 25 7.83 -9.00 2.51
C THR A 25 8.51 -8.81 1.17
N VAL A 26 8.84 -9.92 0.51
CA VAL A 26 9.32 -9.92 -0.87
C VAL A 26 8.10 -10.03 -1.78
N LEU A 27 8.02 -9.13 -2.76
CA LEU A 27 7.02 -9.19 -3.82
C LEU A 27 7.69 -9.76 -5.07
N LYS A 28 7.41 -11.02 -5.37
CA LYS A 28 7.90 -11.69 -6.57
C LYS A 28 6.94 -11.42 -7.71
N LEU A 29 7.46 -10.81 -8.76
CA LEU A 29 6.73 -10.48 -9.97
C LEU A 29 7.09 -11.50 -11.06
N THR A 30 6.07 -12.14 -11.62
CA THR A 30 6.23 -13.09 -12.74
C THR A 30 5.52 -12.51 -13.97
N PRO A 31 6.25 -11.94 -14.93
CA PRO A 31 5.65 -11.45 -16.17
C PRO A 31 5.03 -12.62 -16.95
N VAL A 32 3.79 -12.44 -17.40
CA VAL A 32 3.05 -13.41 -18.22
C VAL A 32 2.50 -12.71 -19.46
N ALA A 33 1.96 -13.46 -20.41
CA ALA A 33 1.32 -12.85 -21.58
C ALA A 33 0.16 -11.94 -21.13
N TYR A 34 0.22 -10.67 -21.53
CA TYR A 34 -0.79 -9.63 -21.20
C TYR A 34 -0.96 -9.31 -19.71
N GLY A 35 0.04 -9.59 -18.87
CA GLY A 35 -0.05 -9.23 -17.45
C GLY A 35 1.20 -9.54 -16.63
N CYS A 36 1.07 -9.40 -15.32
CA CYS A 36 2.11 -9.76 -14.36
C CYS A 36 1.46 -10.35 -13.11
N GLU A 37 1.89 -11.54 -12.73
CA GLU A 37 1.46 -12.17 -11.48
C GLU A 37 2.33 -11.68 -10.31
N VAL A 38 1.71 -11.50 -9.15
CA VAL A 38 2.40 -11.08 -7.93
C VAL A 38 2.22 -12.12 -6.82
N GLU A 39 3.33 -12.55 -6.26
CA GLU A 39 3.39 -13.45 -5.10
C GLU A 39 4.00 -12.68 -3.93
N SER A 40 3.31 -12.67 -2.78
CA SER A 40 3.78 -11.99 -1.56
C SER A 40 4.38 -13.02 -0.61
N ILE A 41 5.69 -12.91 -0.37
CA ILE A 41 6.44 -13.85 0.45
C ILE A 41 6.91 -13.11 1.71
N PHE A 42 6.23 -13.35 2.83
CA PHE A 42 6.61 -12.80 4.12
C PHE A 42 7.82 -13.56 4.68
N LEU A 43 8.83 -12.83 5.16
CA LEU A 43 10.10 -13.39 5.62
C LEU A 43 10.10 -13.84 7.09
N ASN A 44 8.92 -13.90 7.74
CA ASN A 44 8.76 -14.28 9.15
C ASN A 44 9.56 -13.42 10.13
N VAL A 45 9.71 -12.13 9.82
CA VAL A 45 10.26 -11.12 10.72
C VAL A 45 9.20 -10.06 10.95
N GLU A 46 8.72 -9.93 12.17
CA GLU A 46 7.69 -8.93 12.51
C GLU A 46 8.18 -7.50 12.26
N ALA A 47 7.25 -6.62 11.88
CA ALA A 47 7.49 -5.21 11.66
C ALA A 47 6.21 -4.42 11.88
N VAL A 48 6.36 -3.13 12.19
CA VAL A 48 5.22 -2.21 12.32
C VAL A 48 4.50 -2.03 10.99
N ASN A 49 3.20 -1.75 11.05
CA ASN A 49 2.44 -1.35 9.86
C ASN A 49 2.69 0.14 9.56
N THR A 50 3.08 0.44 8.32
CA THR A 50 3.30 1.82 7.85
C THR A 50 2.27 2.25 6.79
N HIS A 51 1.35 1.35 6.42
CA HIS A 51 0.32 1.67 5.45
C HIS A 51 -0.82 2.44 6.09
N ARG A 52 -1.10 3.63 5.55
CA ARG A 52 -2.25 4.46 5.92
C ARG A 52 -3.23 4.54 4.77
N GLU A 53 -4.45 4.11 5.02
CA GLU A 53 -5.55 4.21 4.04
C GLU A 53 -6.07 5.64 3.95
N ARG A 54 -6.73 5.97 2.83
CA ARG A 54 -7.39 7.26 2.66
C ARG A 54 -8.53 7.37 3.67
N PRO A 55 -8.53 8.37 4.58
CA PRO A 55 -9.66 8.59 5.47
C PRO A 55 -10.90 8.96 4.68
N GLN A 56 -12.08 8.58 5.18
CA GLN A 56 -13.36 8.85 4.50
C GLN A 56 -13.64 10.35 4.39
N ASN A 57 -13.51 11.09 5.50
CA ASN A 57 -13.62 12.54 5.49
C ASN A 57 -12.28 13.16 5.09
N VAL A 58 -12.21 13.82 3.94
CA VAL A 58 -11.03 14.57 3.45
C VAL A 58 -11.27 16.08 3.35
N ASP A 59 -12.34 16.58 3.98
CA ASP A 59 -12.65 18.00 4.01
C ASP A 59 -11.51 18.82 4.65
N ILE A 60 -11.33 20.05 4.17
CA ILE A 60 -10.27 20.96 4.63
C ILE A 60 -10.48 21.34 6.10
N SER A 61 -11.73 21.44 6.54
CA SER A 61 -12.15 21.88 7.88
C SER A 61 -12.41 20.74 8.88
N ARG A 62 -12.15 19.48 8.47
CA ARG A 62 -12.41 18.30 9.32
C ARG A 62 -11.62 18.36 10.65
N PRO A 63 -12.16 17.79 11.74
CA PRO A 63 -11.43 17.71 12.99
C PRO A 63 -10.20 16.79 12.88
N PRO A 64 -9.13 17.02 13.66
CA PRO A 64 -7.92 16.21 13.62
C PRO A 64 -8.16 14.72 13.87
N ALA A 65 -9.10 14.37 14.75
CA ALA A 65 -9.45 12.99 15.06
C ALA A 65 -9.91 12.21 13.82
N GLU A 66 -10.74 12.84 12.98
CA GLU A 66 -11.21 12.21 11.73
C GLU A 66 -10.12 12.12 10.67
N ALA A 67 -9.17 13.07 10.66
CA ALA A 67 -8.01 13.00 9.78
C ALA A 67 -7.08 11.83 10.16
N LEU A 68 -6.94 11.54 11.45
CA LEU A 68 -5.98 10.57 11.98
C LEU A 68 -6.59 9.16 12.15
N VAL A 69 -7.87 8.96 11.90
CA VAL A 69 -8.57 7.66 12.09
C VAL A 69 -7.94 6.48 11.36
N THR A 70 -7.25 6.72 10.23
CA THR A 70 -6.59 5.68 9.44
C THR A 70 -5.08 5.55 9.72
N VAL A 71 -4.55 6.30 10.67
CA VAL A 71 -3.14 6.22 11.05
C VAL A 71 -2.89 4.88 11.75
N PRO A 72 -1.93 4.07 11.28
CA PRO A 72 -1.62 2.80 11.92
C PRO A 72 -0.98 3.01 13.29
N GLU A 73 -1.16 2.02 14.16
CA GLU A 73 -0.51 1.97 15.47
C GLU A 73 1.01 2.03 15.33
N HIS A 74 1.65 2.74 16.25
CA HIS A 74 3.08 2.92 16.34
C HIS A 74 3.48 3.03 17.81
N TYR A 75 4.68 2.56 18.15
CA TYR A 75 5.26 2.57 19.49
C TYR A 75 6.37 3.61 19.61
#